data_AF-A0A6G1R3L7-F1
#
_entry.id   AF-A0A6G1R3L7-F1
#
_cell.length_a   1.000
_cell.length_b   1.000
_cell.length_c   1.000
_cell.angle_alpha   90.00
_cell.angle_beta   90.00
_cell.angle_gamma   90.00
#
_symmetry.space_group_name_H-M   'P 1'
#
loop_
_entity.id
_entity.type
_entity.pdbx_description
1 polymer ?
#
loop_
_entity_poly.entity_id
_entity_poly.type
_entity_poly.pdbx_seq_one_letter_code
_entity_poly.pdbx_strand_id
1 'polypeptide(L)'
;FSSSITPHITTLLVHGKQVTLGAFGQEEEVISNPLSPAVIKNIIYEKCHLQDEREAVVQQELVIHIGWIISNSPELFSGMLKIRIGWIIHAMKYELKIRAGDMPAKDLYQMSPSEVKQLLLDILQPQQQGRSWLNRRQIDGSLNRTPAGFYDRVWQILERTPNGLIVAGKFLPQQPTLSDMTMYEMNFSLLVEDMLQNIDQPEYRQIIVELLMVISVILERNLELEFQDKVDLDKVVQEAFHDFQKDQGSPEGAEKQDDLTAFYNTHPIGKKGTCSYLSKAVITLLLEGEMKASNDDPCTIS
;
A
#
# COMPACT_ATOMS: atom_id res chain seq x y z
N PHE A 1 -3.89 33.57 2.59
CA PHE A 1 -4.35 32.17 2.65
C PHE A 1 -3.25 31.20 2.21
N SER A 2 -2.63 31.32 1.02
CA SER A 2 -1.52 30.43 0.60
C SER A 2 -0.24 30.53 1.46
N SER A 3 -0.02 31.64 2.18
CA SER A 3 1.09 31.76 3.14
C SER A 3 0.97 30.81 4.34
N SER A 4 -0.22 30.25 4.60
CA SER A 4 -0.48 29.43 5.78
C SER A 4 -0.17 27.94 5.62
N ILE A 5 -0.05 27.41 4.40
CA ILE A 5 0.13 25.96 4.16
C ILE A 5 1.60 25.55 4.15
N THR A 6 2.51 26.45 3.75
CA THR A 6 3.95 26.17 3.67
C THR A 6 4.53 25.68 4.99
N PRO A 7 4.24 26.29 6.16
CA PRO A 7 4.74 25.77 7.44
C PRO A 7 4.33 24.32 7.69
N HIS A 8 3.09 23.95 7.34
CA HIS A 8 2.56 22.60 7.55
C HIS A 8 3.19 21.56 6.61
N ILE A 9 3.45 21.93 5.35
CA ILE A 9 4.22 21.09 4.42
C ILE A 9 5.63 20.89 4.95
N THR A 10 6.31 21.96 5.37
CA THR A 10 7.64 21.87 5.97
C THR A 10 7.64 20.97 7.20
N THR A 11 6.63 21.07 8.07
CA THR A 11 6.45 20.17 9.22
C THR A 11 6.39 18.71 8.78
N LEU A 12 5.64 18.38 7.73
CA LEU A 12 5.54 17.00 7.22
C LEU A 12 6.91 16.49 6.72
N LEU A 13 7.63 17.31 5.98
CA LEU A 13 8.97 17.00 5.48
C LEU A 13 9.97 16.78 6.63
N VAL A 14 9.91 17.59 7.68
CA VAL A 14 10.77 17.46 8.88
C VAL A 14 10.49 16.15 9.63
N HIS A 15 9.27 15.62 9.57
CA HIS A 15 8.92 14.30 10.10
C HIS A 15 9.27 13.15 9.14
N GLY A 16 10.10 13.41 8.12
CA GLY A 16 10.57 12.41 7.17
C GLY A 16 9.50 11.92 6.21
N LYS A 17 8.44 12.71 5.98
CA LYS A 17 7.33 12.34 5.07
C LYS A 17 7.48 13.08 3.75
N GLN A 18 7.20 12.42 2.64
CA GLN A 18 6.89 13.12 1.39
C GLN A 18 5.41 13.46 1.33
N VAL A 19 5.04 14.53 0.64
CA VAL A 19 3.64 14.94 0.47
C VAL A 19 3.32 14.99 -1.01
N THR A 20 2.14 14.53 -1.43
CA THR A 20 1.68 14.73 -2.81
C THR A 20 0.38 15.54 -2.87
N LEU A 21 0.28 16.39 -3.88
CA LEU A 21 -0.89 17.20 -4.18
C LEU A 21 -1.41 16.87 -5.58
N GLY A 22 -2.72 16.65 -5.69
CA GLY A 22 -3.36 16.22 -6.93
C GLY A 22 -4.67 15.50 -6.64
N ALA A 23 -5.58 15.52 -7.62
CA ALA A 23 -6.86 14.82 -7.49
C ALA A 23 -6.65 13.29 -7.55
N PHE A 24 -7.51 12.54 -6.85
CA PHE A 24 -7.48 11.08 -6.90
C PHE A 24 -7.61 10.54 -8.33
N GLY A 25 -6.77 9.57 -8.69
CA GLY A 25 -6.74 8.96 -10.02
C GLY A 25 -6.16 9.86 -11.12
N GLN A 26 -5.57 11.00 -10.77
CA GLN A 26 -4.91 11.93 -11.68
C GLN A 26 -3.41 12.00 -11.38
N GLU A 27 -2.67 12.75 -12.20
CA GLU A 27 -1.27 13.05 -11.94
C GLU A 27 -1.11 13.87 -10.64
N GLU A 28 -0.17 13.46 -9.80
CA GLU A 28 0.13 14.11 -8.52
C GLU A 28 1.52 14.73 -8.55
N GLU A 29 1.65 15.91 -7.96
CA GLU A 29 2.94 16.55 -7.74
C GLU A 29 3.56 16.09 -6.42
N VAL A 30 4.80 15.59 -6.46
CA VAL A 30 5.52 15.16 -5.26
C VAL A 30 6.31 16.32 -4.67
N ILE A 31 6.02 16.66 -3.42
CA ILE A 31 6.75 17.65 -2.65
C ILE A 31 7.69 16.91 -1.70
N SER A 32 8.99 16.94 -2.04
CA SER A 32 10.08 16.33 -1.27
C SER A 32 11.00 17.34 -0.57
N ASN A 33 10.85 18.63 -0.89
CA ASN A 33 11.62 19.72 -0.31
C ASN A 33 10.72 20.94 -0.06
N PRO A 34 11.09 21.84 0.86
CA PRO A 34 10.31 23.05 1.10
C PRO A 34 10.16 23.88 -0.19
N LEU A 35 8.93 24.33 -0.46
CA LEU A 35 8.58 25.14 -1.62
C LEU A 35 8.02 26.50 -1.17
N SER A 36 8.13 27.50 -2.05
CA SER A 36 7.56 28.82 -1.76
C SER A 36 6.02 28.77 -1.77
N PRO A 37 5.32 29.66 -1.03
CA PRO A 37 3.86 29.74 -1.05
C PRO A 37 3.27 29.91 -2.46
N ALA A 38 3.97 30.60 -3.36
CA ALA A 38 3.53 30.80 -4.73
C ALA A 38 3.57 29.50 -5.55
N VAL A 39 4.63 28.72 -5.39
CA VAL A 39 4.79 27.43 -6.08
C VAL A 39 3.72 26.44 -5.60
N ILE A 40 3.51 26.32 -4.29
CA ILE A 40 2.49 25.40 -3.74
C ILE A 40 1.10 25.82 -4.21
N LYS A 41 0.82 27.13 -4.24
CA LYS A 41 -0.44 27.64 -4.78
C LYS A 41 -0.63 27.20 -6.23
N ASN A 42 0.37 27.36 -7.09
CA ASN A 42 0.27 26.96 -8.49
C ASN A 42 0.00 25.46 -8.63
N ILE A 43 0.74 24.62 -7.90
CA ILE A 43 0.52 23.16 -7.89
C ILE A 43 -0.93 22.82 -7.57
N ILE A 44 -1.50 23.42 -6.52
CA ILE A 44 -2.89 23.15 -6.10
C ILE A 44 -3.88 23.52 -7.22
N TYR A 45 -3.73 24.69 -7.83
CA TYR A 45 -4.66 25.11 -8.89
C TYR A 45 -4.42 24.40 -10.21
N GLU A 46 -3.21 23.91 -10.48
CA GLU A 46 -2.92 23.15 -11.71
C GLU A 46 -3.34 21.68 -11.60
N LYS A 47 -3.08 21.03 -10.45
CA LYS A 47 -3.30 19.58 -10.28
C LYS A 47 -4.64 19.23 -9.64
N CYS A 48 -5.21 20.07 -8.78
CA CYS A 48 -6.45 19.75 -8.05
C CYS A 48 -7.70 20.35 -8.70
N HIS A 49 -7.57 21.46 -9.43
CA HIS A 49 -8.72 22.20 -9.98
C HIS A 49 -9.31 21.59 -11.26
N LEU A 50 -8.64 20.61 -11.88
CA LEU A 50 -9.00 20.09 -13.20
C LEU A 50 -10.40 19.45 -13.25
N GLN A 51 -10.95 19.02 -12.11
CA GLN A 51 -12.28 18.40 -12.06
C GLN A 51 -13.29 19.16 -11.20
N ASP A 52 -12.85 19.67 -10.04
CA ASP A 52 -13.72 20.34 -9.08
C ASP A 52 -12.94 21.39 -8.31
N GLU A 53 -13.36 22.65 -8.37
CA GLU A 53 -12.68 23.74 -7.68
C GLU A 53 -12.64 23.53 -6.15
N ARG A 54 -13.59 22.75 -5.61
CA ARG A 54 -13.71 22.44 -4.18
C ARG A 54 -12.60 21.50 -3.72
N GLU A 55 -12.02 20.68 -4.60
CA GLU A 55 -10.86 19.82 -4.28
C GLU A 55 -9.68 20.65 -3.82
N ALA A 56 -9.36 21.73 -4.52
CA ALA A 56 -8.27 22.62 -4.16
C ALA A 56 -8.43 23.21 -2.75
N VAL A 57 -9.67 23.48 -2.33
CA VAL A 57 -9.98 24.01 -0.99
C VAL A 57 -9.80 22.93 0.08
N VAL A 58 -10.38 21.74 -0.13
CA VAL A 58 -10.27 20.63 0.82
C VAL A 58 -8.82 20.16 0.96
N GLN A 59 -8.04 20.08 -0.12
CA GLN A 59 -6.62 19.71 -0.03
C GLN A 59 -5.80 20.71 0.79
N GLN A 60 -6.04 22.02 0.63
CA GLN A 60 -5.39 23.04 1.46
C GLN A 60 -5.74 22.86 2.94
N GLU A 61 -7.01 22.63 3.23
CA GLU A 61 -7.48 22.40 4.59
C GLU A 61 -6.86 21.13 5.20
N LEU A 62 -6.83 20.02 4.45
CA LEU A 62 -6.23 18.77 4.91
C LEU A 62 -4.73 18.92 5.16
N VAL A 63 -3.98 19.65 4.32
CA VAL A 63 -2.56 19.92 4.58
C VAL A 63 -2.37 20.63 5.92
N ILE A 64 -3.22 21.60 6.25
CA ILE A 64 -3.18 22.31 7.54
C ILE A 64 -3.48 21.35 8.69
N HIS A 65 -4.57 20.59 8.61
CA HIS A 65 -4.95 19.64 9.65
C HIS A 65 -3.89 18.55 9.85
N ILE A 66 -3.39 17.96 8.76
CA ILE A 66 -2.36 16.93 8.81
C ILE A 66 -1.07 17.47 9.42
N GLY A 67 -0.63 18.68 9.03
CA GLY A 67 0.55 19.32 9.62
C GLY A 67 0.38 19.58 11.13
N TRP A 68 -0.82 19.93 11.58
CA TRP A 68 -1.11 20.04 13.01
C TRP A 68 -1.14 18.67 13.70
N ILE A 69 -1.82 17.67 13.14
CA ILE A 69 -1.95 16.33 13.74
C ILE A 69 -0.57 15.68 13.86
N ILE A 70 0.26 15.68 12.82
CA ILE A 70 1.58 15.03 12.87
C ILE A 70 2.49 15.66 13.93
N SER A 71 2.34 16.96 14.20
CA SER A 71 3.10 17.66 15.24
C SER A 71 2.70 17.26 16.65
N ASN A 72 1.45 16.85 16.85
CA ASN A 72 0.89 16.53 18.17
C ASN A 72 0.79 15.01 18.44
N SER A 73 0.61 14.23 17.37
CA SER A 73 0.35 12.79 17.39
C SER A 73 1.04 12.11 16.20
N PRO A 74 2.39 12.14 16.12
CA PRO A 74 3.14 11.60 14.98
C PRO A 74 2.92 10.09 14.77
N GLU A 75 2.57 9.36 15.82
CA GLU A 75 2.30 7.92 15.79
C GLU A 75 1.14 7.54 14.86
N LEU A 76 0.19 8.44 14.62
CA LEU A 76 -0.92 8.22 13.69
C LEU A 76 -0.44 8.03 12.24
N PHE A 77 0.74 8.55 11.92
CA PHE A 77 1.38 8.47 10.60
C PHE A 77 2.52 7.43 10.57
N SER A 78 2.58 6.54 11.56
CA SER A 78 3.50 5.41 11.53
C SER A 78 3.20 4.50 10.34
N GLY A 79 4.26 4.06 9.65
CA GLY A 79 4.14 3.24 8.43
C GLY A 79 3.70 3.99 7.18
N MET A 80 3.56 5.31 7.21
CA MET A 80 3.24 6.12 6.03
C MET A 80 4.48 6.90 5.60
N LEU A 81 5.16 6.53 4.51
CA LEU A 81 6.31 7.31 4.03
C LEU A 81 5.86 8.53 3.20
N LYS A 82 4.86 8.33 2.35
CA LYS A 82 4.31 9.35 1.44
C LYS A 82 2.85 9.62 1.80
N ILE A 83 2.55 10.87 2.13
CA ILE A 83 1.21 11.37 2.46
C ILE A 83 0.57 11.90 1.18
N ARG A 84 -0.30 11.09 0.57
CA ARG A 84 -0.97 11.43 -0.69
C ARG A 84 -2.32 12.07 -0.41
N ILE A 85 -2.42 13.40 -0.53
CA ILE A 85 -3.60 14.14 -0.06
C ILE A 85 -4.87 13.73 -0.84
N GLY A 86 -4.77 13.53 -2.15
CA GLY A 86 -5.89 13.04 -2.97
C GLY A 86 -6.41 11.67 -2.55
N TRP A 87 -5.51 10.75 -2.15
CA TRP A 87 -5.91 9.43 -1.65
C TRP A 87 -6.45 9.46 -0.23
N ILE A 88 -6.01 10.42 0.60
CA ILE A 88 -6.64 10.68 1.91
C ILE A 88 -8.09 11.13 1.71
N ILE A 89 -8.36 12.03 0.76
CA ILE A 89 -9.74 12.41 0.40
C ILE A 89 -10.55 11.19 -0.04
N HIS A 90 -9.96 10.30 -0.85
CA HIS A 90 -10.60 9.04 -1.25
C HIS A 90 -10.93 8.14 -0.05
N ALA A 91 -9.99 7.98 0.90
CA ALA A 91 -10.21 7.25 2.15
C ALA A 91 -11.33 7.87 3.00
N MET A 92 -11.38 9.21 3.09
CA MET A 92 -12.44 9.93 3.80
C MET A 92 -13.81 9.70 3.15
N LYS A 93 -13.88 9.73 1.81
CA LYS A 93 -15.10 9.40 1.05
C LYS A 93 -15.53 7.94 1.28
N TYR A 94 -14.59 6.99 1.35
CA TYR A 94 -14.90 5.61 1.71
C TYR A 94 -15.48 5.50 3.12
N GLU A 95 -14.86 6.16 4.09
CA GLU A 95 -15.34 6.15 5.48
C GLU A 95 -16.76 6.73 5.59
N LEU A 96 -17.07 7.80 4.85
CA LEU A 96 -18.44 8.34 4.78
C LEU A 96 -19.44 7.34 4.18
N LYS A 97 -19.06 6.60 3.14
CA LYS A 97 -19.89 5.53 2.57
C LYS A 97 -20.13 4.40 3.57
N ILE A 98 -19.08 3.98 4.28
CA ILE A 98 -19.17 2.93 5.30
C ILE A 98 -20.14 3.35 6.41
N ARG A 99 -20.07 4.60 6.88
CA ARG A 99 -20.99 5.14 7.90
C ARG A 99 -22.44 5.23 7.42
N ALA A 100 -22.64 5.52 6.15
CA ALA A 100 -23.96 5.69 5.57
C ALA A 100 -24.69 4.36 5.34
N GLY A 101 -23.95 3.27 5.12
CA GLY A 101 -24.54 1.97 4.80
C GLY A 101 -25.39 2.05 3.54
N ASP A 102 -26.69 1.75 3.65
CA ASP A 102 -27.64 1.82 2.54
C ASP A 102 -28.15 3.25 2.24
N MET A 103 -27.79 4.23 3.08
CA MET A 103 -28.18 5.63 2.88
C MET A 103 -27.18 6.36 1.98
N PRO A 104 -27.59 7.46 1.31
CA PRO A 104 -26.65 8.33 0.61
C PRO A 104 -25.60 8.91 1.57
N ALA A 105 -24.32 8.76 1.21
CA ALA A 105 -23.22 9.31 2.00
C ALA A 105 -23.26 10.85 2.01
N LYS A 106 -22.87 11.45 3.14
CA LYS A 106 -22.69 12.91 3.23
C LYS A 106 -21.64 13.38 2.23
N ASP A 107 -21.88 14.51 1.57
CA ASP A 107 -20.90 15.13 0.68
C ASP A 107 -19.76 15.75 1.52
N LEU A 108 -18.53 15.27 1.30
CA LEU A 108 -17.33 15.75 1.99
C LEU A 108 -17.16 17.26 1.83
N TYR A 109 -17.44 17.81 0.64
CA TYR A 109 -17.23 19.24 0.37
C TYR A 109 -18.27 20.15 1.06
N GLN A 110 -19.31 19.57 1.66
CA GLN A 110 -20.34 20.28 2.41
C GLN A 110 -20.14 20.17 3.94
N MET A 111 -19.08 19.47 4.37
CA MET A 111 -18.75 19.33 5.79
C MET A 111 -18.10 20.60 6.34
N SER A 112 -18.37 20.90 7.61
CA SER A 112 -17.66 21.98 8.30
C SER A 112 -16.21 21.58 8.61
N PRO A 113 -15.30 22.55 8.83
CA PRO A 113 -13.89 22.25 9.10
C PRO A 113 -13.64 21.30 10.27
N SER A 114 -14.44 21.41 11.33
CA SER A 114 -14.37 20.51 12.49
C SER A 114 -14.78 19.08 12.15
N GLU A 115 -15.76 18.90 11.28
CA GLU A 115 -16.20 17.59 10.82
C GLU A 115 -15.17 16.96 9.87
N VAL A 116 -14.56 17.75 8.99
CA VAL A 116 -13.44 17.30 8.12
C VAL A 116 -12.27 16.82 8.97
N LYS A 117 -11.88 17.61 9.99
CA LYS A 117 -10.82 17.22 10.94
C LYS A 117 -11.16 15.93 11.70
N GLN A 118 -12.39 15.79 12.19
CA GLN A 118 -12.79 14.59 12.92
C GLN A 118 -12.76 13.36 12.00
N LEU A 119 -13.30 13.47 10.79
CA LEU A 119 -13.26 12.38 9.81
C LEU A 119 -11.83 11.98 9.45
N LEU A 120 -10.93 12.95 9.27
CA LEU A 120 -9.51 12.70 9.05
C LEU A 120 -8.89 11.93 10.22
N LEU A 121 -9.16 12.33 11.46
CA LEU A 121 -8.70 11.61 12.64
C LEU A 121 -9.23 10.17 12.63
N ASP A 122 -10.51 9.97 12.34
CA ASP A 122 -11.14 8.65 12.36
C ASP A 122 -10.50 7.66 11.38
N ILE A 123 -10.10 8.11 10.18
CA ILE A 123 -9.39 7.26 9.20
C ILE A 123 -7.93 7.03 9.55
N LEU A 124 -7.28 7.96 10.26
CA LEU A 124 -5.87 7.82 10.67
C LEU A 124 -5.68 6.86 11.85
N GLN A 125 -6.73 6.53 12.59
CA GLN A 125 -6.66 5.60 13.71
C GLN A 125 -6.46 4.13 13.24
N PRO A 126 -5.40 3.44 13.70
CA PRO A 126 -5.00 2.12 13.20
C PRO A 126 -5.91 0.95 13.64
N GLN A 127 -6.79 1.13 14.63
CA GLN A 127 -7.73 0.09 15.07
C GLN A 127 -9.13 0.65 15.37
N GLN A 128 -9.98 0.66 14.35
CA GLN A 128 -11.43 0.81 14.57
C GLN A 128 -12.02 -0.59 14.84
N GLN A 129 -12.37 -0.85 16.10
CA GLN A 129 -13.05 -2.08 16.50
C GLN A 129 -14.35 -2.26 15.69
N GLY A 130 -14.66 -3.49 15.26
CA GLY A 130 -15.88 -3.79 14.49
C GLY A 130 -15.82 -3.52 12.98
N ARG A 131 -14.76 -2.93 12.44
CA ARG A 131 -14.59 -2.74 10.99
C ARG A 131 -14.23 -4.06 10.29
N SER A 132 -14.90 -4.35 9.15
CA SER A 132 -14.59 -5.48 8.27
C SER A 132 -13.16 -5.40 7.70
N TRP A 133 -12.61 -6.52 7.25
CA TRP A 133 -11.24 -6.54 6.70
C TRP A 133 -11.12 -5.82 5.37
N LEU A 134 -12.16 -5.91 4.53
CA LEU A 134 -12.21 -5.15 3.28
C LEU A 134 -12.07 -3.66 3.55
N ASN A 135 -12.86 -3.11 4.48
CA ASN A 135 -12.85 -1.69 4.80
C ASN A 135 -11.50 -1.25 5.41
N ARG A 136 -10.86 -2.11 6.22
CA ARG A 136 -9.51 -1.82 6.76
C ARG A 136 -8.49 -1.72 5.64
N ARG A 137 -8.47 -2.71 4.74
CA ARG A 137 -7.56 -2.75 3.60
C ARG A 137 -7.78 -1.57 2.65
N GLN A 138 -9.04 -1.17 2.42
CA GLN A 138 -9.36 -0.01 1.60
C GLN A 138 -8.81 1.30 2.18
N ILE A 139 -8.95 1.49 3.50
CA ILE A 139 -8.46 2.70 4.17
C ILE A 139 -6.94 2.69 4.23
N ASP A 140 -6.32 1.64 4.76
CA ASP A 140 -4.86 1.59 4.90
C ASP A 140 -4.14 1.57 3.54
N GLY A 141 -4.74 0.95 2.53
CA GLY A 141 -4.27 1.01 1.15
C GLY A 141 -4.28 2.42 0.59
N SER A 142 -5.35 3.18 0.84
CA SER A 142 -5.46 4.57 0.42
C SER A 142 -4.49 5.49 1.19
N LEU A 143 -4.17 5.15 2.44
CA LEU A 143 -3.20 5.89 3.25
C LEU A 143 -1.74 5.53 2.92
N ASN A 144 -1.48 4.56 2.04
CA ASN A 144 -0.15 3.96 1.84
C ASN A 144 0.47 3.50 3.17
N ARG A 145 -0.34 3.01 4.12
CA ARG A 145 0.15 2.57 5.43
C ARG A 145 0.74 1.17 5.32
N THR A 146 1.96 0.99 5.82
CA THR A 146 2.64 -0.31 5.89
C THR A 146 2.97 -0.71 7.33
N PRO A 147 3.18 -2.00 7.62
CA PRO A 147 3.67 -2.45 8.92
C PRO A 147 5.06 -1.89 9.26
N ALA A 148 5.43 -1.98 10.54
CA ALA A 148 6.76 -1.58 11.01
C ALA A 148 7.86 -2.45 10.38
N GLY A 149 8.97 -1.83 9.97
CA GLY A 149 10.09 -2.50 9.31
C GLY A 149 9.78 -3.01 7.90
N PHE A 150 8.68 -2.56 7.28
CA PHE A 150 8.27 -3.02 5.96
C PHE A 150 9.38 -2.88 4.90
N TYR A 151 10.00 -1.70 4.78
CA TYR A 151 11.04 -1.48 3.77
C TYR A 151 12.28 -2.36 4.03
N ASP A 152 12.75 -2.45 5.28
CA ASP A 152 13.87 -3.32 5.65
C ASP A 152 13.60 -4.79 5.27
N ARG A 153 12.36 -5.25 5.46
CA ARG A 153 11.93 -6.58 5.06
C ARG A 153 11.90 -6.75 3.54
N VAL A 154 11.45 -5.74 2.79
CA VAL A 154 11.51 -5.77 1.31
C VAL A 154 12.96 -5.85 0.82
N TRP A 155 13.89 -5.17 1.48
CA TRP A 155 15.33 -5.31 1.20
C TRP A 155 15.80 -6.76 1.38
N GLN A 156 15.48 -7.37 2.52
CA GLN A 156 15.87 -8.75 2.82
C GLN A 156 15.26 -9.76 1.83
N ILE A 157 14.03 -9.51 1.37
CA ILE A 157 13.41 -10.30 0.29
C ILE A 157 14.24 -10.14 -0.98
N LEU A 158 14.63 -8.92 -1.32
CA LEU A 158 15.40 -8.63 -2.53
C LEU A 158 16.78 -9.31 -2.51
N GLU A 159 17.44 -9.42 -1.35
CA GLU A 159 18.68 -10.18 -1.16
C GLU A 159 18.54 -11.67 -1.50
N ARG A 160 17.31 -12.21 -1.44
CA ARG A 160 16.99 -13.62 -1.71
C ARG A 160 16.10 -13.82 -2.94
N THR A 161 16.03 -12.81 -3.82
CA THR A 161 15.23 -12.86 -5.04
C THR A 161 16.06 -12.46 -6.26
N PRO A 162 16.73 -13.42 -6.92
CA PRO A 162 17.41 -13.19 -8.19
C PRO A 162 16.50 -12.48 -9.17
N ASN A 163 17.03 -11.52 -9.93
CA ASN A 163 16.29 -10.71 -10.89
C ASN A 163 15.16 -9.84 -10.29
N GLY A 164 14.89 -9.85 -8.97
CA GLY A 164 14.02 -8.89 -8.30
C GLY A 164 12.52 -9.20 -8.29
N LEU A 165 11.70 -8.17 -8.02
CA LEU A 165 10.26 -8.28 -7.81
C LEU A 165 9.48 -7.53 -8.90
N ILE A 166 8.32 -8.05 -9.29
CA ILE A 166 7.39 -7.33 -10.17
C ILE A 166 5.96 -7.38 -9.61
N VAL A 167 5.25 -6.25 -9.69
CA VAL A 167 3.82 -6.14 -9.37
C VAL A 167 3.19 -5.05 -10.20
N ALA A 168 1.96 -5.26 -10.69
CA ALA A 168 1.23 -4.32 -11.53
C ALA A 168 2.08 -3.78 -12.70
N GLY A 169 2.94 -4.65 -13.27
CA GLY A 169 3.87 -4.31 -14.35
C GLY A 169 5.07 -3.43 -13.95
N LYS A 170 5.19 -3.02 -12.68
CA LYS A 170 6.33 -2.27 -12.15
C LYS A 170 7.38 -3.20 -11.58
N PHE A 171 8.63 -2.96 -11.95
CA PHE A 171 9.75 -3.84 -11.66
C PHE A 171 10.70 -3.19 -10.65
N LEU A 172 10.97 -3.89 -9.56
CA LEU A 172 12.04 -3.61 -8.60
C LEU A 172 13.19 -4.61 -8.87
N PRO A 173 14.23 -4.22 -9.62
CA PRO A 173 15.35 -5.10 -9.89
C PRO A 173 16.15 -5.40 -8.62
N GLN A 174 16.73 -6.59 -8.52
CA GLN A 174 17.70 -6.90 -7.46
C GLN A 174 19.01 -6.13 -7.66
N GLN A 175 19.56 -6.19 -8.88
CA GLN A 175 20.73 -5.42 -9.29
C GLN A 175 20.34 -4.40 -10.36
N PRO A 176 20.83 -3.15 -10.29
CA PRO A 176 21.89 -2.68 -9.40
C PRO A 176 21.39 -2.16 -8.04
N THR A 177 20.12 -2.36 -7.67
CA THR A 177 19.54 -1.84 -6.43
C THR A 177 20.37 -2.17 -5.19
N LEU A 178 20.78 -3.44 -5.03
CA LEU A 178 21.59 -3.86 -3.88
C LEU A 178 23.05 -3.39 -3.95
N SER A 179 23.59 -3.11 -5.15
CA SER A 179 24.95 -2.59 -5.30
C SER A 179 25.03 -1.07 -5.12
N ASP A 180 23.97 -0.35 -5.49
CA ASP A 180 23.96 1.11 -5.59
C ASP A 180 23.32 1.80 -4.39
N MET A 181 22.60 1.05 -3.54
CA MET A 181 21.81 1.59 -2.43
C MET A 181 22.13 0.86 -1.12
N THR A 182 21.57 1.34 -0.01
CA THR A 182 21.62 0.63 1.28
C THR A 182 20.22 0.48 1.91
N MET A 183 20.04 -0.54 2.75
CA MET A 183 18.76 -0.91 3.38
C MET A 183 18.05 0.27 4.08
N TYR A 184 18.80 1.10 4.81
CA TYR A 184 18.24 2.13 5.69
C TYR A 184 18.07 3.49 5.00
N GLU A 185 18.39 3.60 3.72
CA GLU A 185 18.30 4.85 2.99
C GLU A 185 16.88 5.12 2.46
N MET A 186 16.53 6.40 2.49
CA MET A 186 15.25 6.89 1.98
C MET A 186 15.02 6.50 0.51
N ASN A 187 16.08 6.52 -0.31
CA ASN A 187 15.98 6.24 -1.74
C ASN A 187 15.43 4.84 -2.01
N PHE A 188 15.83 3.83 -1.23
CA PHE A 188 15.32 2.47 -1.40
C PHE A 188 13.84 2.40 -1.02
N SER A 189 13.45 3.01 0.10
CA SER A 189 12.05 3.07 0.52
C SER A 189 11.16 3.77 -0.54
N LEU A 190 11.68 4.82 -1.19
CA LEU A 190 10.99 5.49 -2.29
C LEU A 190 10.88 4.64 -3.55
N LEU A 191 11.88 3.82 -3.85
CA LEU A 191 11.85 2.88 -4.97
C LEU A 191 10.80 1.77 -4.74
N VAL A 192 10.66 1.29 -3.51
CA VAL A 192 9.58 0.36 -3.13
C VAL A 192 8.21 1.04 -3.27
N GLU A 193 8.07 2.30 -2.85
CA GLU A 193 6.83 3.07 -3.08
C GLU A 193 6.51 3.24 -4.57
N ASP A 194 7.51 3.47 -5.43
CA ASP A 194 7.33 3.56 -6.89
C ASP A 194 6.83 2.24 -7.48
N MET A 195 7.36 1.11 -7.01
CA MET A 195 6.92 -0.21 -7.43
C MET A 195 5.45 -0.45 -7.08
N LEU A 196 5.01 -0.05 -5.87
CA LEU A 196 3.63 -0.22 -5.42
C LEU A 196 2.65 0.84 -5.95
N GLN A 197 3.13 1.92 -6.57
CA GLN A 197 2.28 3.08 -6.93
C GLN A 197 1.24 2.76 -8.02
N ASN A 198 1.53 1.79 -8.89
CA ASN A 198 0.68 1.40 -10.02
C ASN A 198 -0.48 0.49 -9.61
N ILE A 199 -0.60 0.17 -8.33
CA ILE A 199 -1.72 -0.60 -7.80
C ILE A 199 -2.89 0.36 -7.56
N ASP A 200 -3.87 0.32 -8.46
CA ASP A 200 -5.04 1.22 -8.42
C ASP A 200 -6.02 0.91 -7.29
N GLN A 201 -6.10 -0.37 -6.88
CA GLN A 201 -7.04 -0.84 -5.85
C GLN A 201 -6.38 -0.81 -4.46
N PRO A 202 -6.84 0.04 -3.52
CA PRO A 202 -6.30 0.11 -2.16
C PRO A 202 -6.22 -1.25 -1.44
N GLU A 203 -7.28 -2.05 -1.55
CA GLU A 203 -7.38 -3.35 -0.92
C GLU A 203 -6.38 -4.36 -1.49
N TYR A 204 -6.15 -4.33 -2.80
CA TYR A 204 -5.13 -5.17 -3.45
C TYR A 204 -3.72 -4.73 -3.04
N ARG A 205 -3.47 -3.41 -2.93
CA ARG A 205 -2.20 -2.88 -2.42
C ARG A 205 -1.90 -3.45 -1.03
N GLN A 206 -2.90 -3.53 -0.16
CA GLN A 206 -2.72 -4.14 1.17
C GLN A 206 -2.49 -5.66 1.11
N ILE A 207 -3.11 -6.39 0.18
CA ILE A 207 -2.76 -7.81 -0.05
C ILE A 207 -1.31 -7.96 -0.48
N ILE A 208 -0.80 -7.09 -1.35
CA ILE A 208 0.62 -7.12 -1.76
C ILE A 208 1.55 -6.80 -0.59
N VAL A 209 1.21 -5.82 0.25
CA VAL A 209 1.96 -5.51 1.48
C VAL A 209 1.96 -6.72 2.42
N GLU A 210 0.81 -7.35 2.66
CA GLU A 210 0.69 -8.55 3.48
C GLU A 210 1.50 -9.72 2.90
N LEU A 211 1.47 -9.92 1.58
CA LEU A 211 2.25 -10.94 0.88
C LEU A 211 3.75 -10.73 1.07
N LEU A 212 4.25 -9.51 0.90
CA LEU A 212 5.66 -9.19 1.14
C LEU A 212 6.05 -9.50 2.60
N MET A 213 5.19 -9.18 3.57
CA MET A 213 5.44 -9.55 4.96
C MET A 213 5.47 -11.07 5.17
N VAL A 214 4.58 -11.82 4.51
CA VAL A 214 4.59 -13.30 4.54
C VAL A 214 5.87 -13.86 3.94
N ILE A 215 6.31 -13.37 2.78
CA ILE A 215 7.56 -13.79 2.14
C ILE A 215 8.75 -13.53 3.08
N SER A 216 8.84 -12.32 3.64
CA SER A 216 9.89 -11.97 4.59
C SER A 216 9.94 -12.94 5.78
N VAL A 217 8.80 -13.23 6.41
CA VAL A 217 8.76 -14.18 7.55
C VAL A 217 9.18 -15.60 7.14
N ILE A 218 8.80 -16.06 5.94
CA ILE A 218 9.21 -17.38 5.43
C ILE A 218 10.72 -17.43 5.20
N LEU A 219 11.30 -16.43 4.53
CA LEU A 219 12.74 -16.38 4.26
C LEU A 219 13.57 -16.19 5.54
N GLU A 220 13.13 -15.32 6.46
CA GLU A 220 13.78 -15.12 7.77
C GLU A 220 13.87 -16.41 8.59
N ARG A 221 12.87 -17.29 8.46
CA ARG A 221 12.81 -18.57 9.17
C ARG A 221 13.53 -19.71 8.45
N ASN A 222 13.84 -19.54 7.17
CA ASN A 222 14.44 -20.57 6.33
C ASN A 222 15.59 -19.95 5.52
N LEU A 223 16.72 -19.73 6.19
CA LEU A 223 17.89 -19.04 5.61
C LEU A 223 18.47 -19.74 4.37
N GLU A 224 18.19 -21.03 4.21
CA GLU A 224 18.63 -21.85 3.08
C GLU A 224 17.80 -21.57 1.81
N LEU A 225 16.56 -21.04 1.95
CA LEU A 225 15.66 -20.81 0.82
C LEU A 225 16.00 -19.52 0.08
N GLU A 226 15.98 -19.60 -1.24
CA GLU A 226 16.07 -18.48 -2.19
C GLU A 226 15.04 -18.69 -3.29
N PHE A 227 14.54 -17.61 -3.89
CA PHE A 227 13.87 -17.74 -5.18
C PHE A 227 14.91 -18.02 -6.28
N GLN A 228 14.48 -18.61 -7.40
CA GLN A 228 15.40 -18.93 -8.50
C GLN A 228 15.46 -17.86 -9.59
N ASP A 229 14.42 -17.05 -9.68
CA ASP A 229 14.25 -16.00 -10.67
C ASP A 229 13.35 -14.92 -10.07
N LYS A 230 13.04 -13.89 -10.85
CA LYS A 230 12.17 -12.80 -10.44
C LYS A 230 10.82 -13.32 -9.96
N VAL A 231 10.30 -12.71 -8.92
CA VAL A 231 8.98 -13.06 -8.37
C VAL A 231 7.93 -12.09 -8.86
N ASP A 232 6.91 -12.65 -9.50
CA ASP A 232 5.71 -11.95 -9.93
C ASP A 232 4.66 -12.03 -8.83
N LEU A 233 4.53 -10.94 -8.06
CA LEU A 233 3.66 -10.89 -6.89
C LEU A 233 2.19 -11.05 -7.27
N ASP A 234 1.79 -10.61 -8.46
CA ASP A 234 0.42 -10.78 -8.95
C ASP A 234 0.08 -12.26 -9.12
N LYS A 235 0.99 -13.04 -9.71
CA LYS A 235 0.80 -14.49 -9.86
C LYS A 235 0.70 -15.22 -8.52
N VAL A 236 1.49 -14.80 -7.53
CA VAL A 236 1.44 -15.40 -6.18
C VAL A 236 0.09 -15.13 -5.52
N VAL A 237 -0.44 -13.91 -5.63
CA VAL A 237 -1.79 -13.59 -5.12
C VAL A 237 -2.86 -14.39 -5.86
N GLN A 238 -2.76 -14.54 -7.18
CA GLN A 238 -3.71 -15.32 -7.97
C GLN A 238 -3.72 -16.81 -7.59
N GLU A 239 -2.55 -17.42 -7.33
CA GLU A 239 -2.49 -18.82 -6.86
C GLU A 239 -3.10 -18.96 -5.46
N ALA A 240 -2.81 -18.02 -4.55
CA ALA A 240 -3.43 -17.99 -3.24
C ALA A 240 -4.97 -17.85 -3.32
N PHE A 241 -5.46 -17.00 -4.22
CA PHE A 241 -6.88 -16.81 -4.45
C PHE A 241 -7.55 -18.05 -5.06
N HIS A 242 -6.88 -18.72 -6.00
CA HIS A 242 -7.36 -19.97 -6.57
C HIS A 242 -7.54 -21.06 -5.49
N ASP A 243 -6.59 -21.18 -4.57
CA ASP A 243 -6.72 -22.09 -3.44
C ASP A 243 -7.84 -21.69 -2.46
N PHE A 244 -8.04 -20.39 -2.24
CA PHE A 244 -9.18 -19.89 -1.48
C PHE A 244 -10.53 -20.26 -2.14
N GLN A 245 -10.64 -20.15 -3.46
CA GLN A 245 -11.86 -20.50 -4.20
C GLN A 245 -12.20 -22.00 -4.12
N LYS A 246 -11.19 -22.87 -4.15
CA LYS A 246 -11.36 -24.32 -3.92
C LYS A 246 -11.93 -24.60 -2.53
N ASP A 247 -11.42 -23.92 -1.51
CA ASP A 247 -11.85 -24.07 -0.12
C ASP A 247 -13.25 -23.51 0.18
N GLN A 248 -13.74 -22.59 -0.65
CA GLN A 248 -15.11 -22.02 -0.61
C GLN A 248 -16.13 -22.95 -1.29
N GLY A 249 -15.70 -24.02 -1.96
CA GLY A 249 -16.60 -24.96 -2.64
C GLY A 249 -17.17 -24.44 -3.96
N SER A 250 -16.43 -23.60 -4.68
CA SER A 250 -16.83 -23.18 -6.03
C SER A 250 -17.04 -24.43 -6.90
N PRO A 251 -18.23 -24.64 -7.50
CA PRO A 251 -18.50 -25.85 -8.25
C PRO A 251 -17.58 -25.94 -9.46
N GLU A 252 -17.05 -27.14 -9.72
CA GLU A 252 -16.28 -27.45 -10.93
C GLU A 252 -17.12 -27.05 -12.17
N GLY A 253 -16.74 -25.94 -12.82
CA GLY A 253 -17.44 -25.40 -13.99
C GLY A 253 -18.18 -24.06 -13.81
N ALA A 254 -18.14 -23.43 -12.63
CA ALA A 254 -18.50 -22.01 -12.52
C ALA A 254 -17.47 -21.15 -13.26
N GLU A 255 -17.94 -20.10 -13.96
CA GLU A 255 -17.05 -19.09 -14.55
C GLU A 255 -16.04 -18.61 -13.50
N LYS A 256 -14.77 -18.43 -13.90
CA LYS A 256 -13.73 -17.89 -13.01
C LYS A 256 -14.25 -16.59 -12.43
N GLN A 257 -14.63 -16.62 -11.16
CA GLN A 257 -15.05 -15.42 -10.47
C GLN A 257 -13.77 -14.65 -10.12
N ASP A 258 -13.36 -13.74 -11.00
CA ASP A 258 -12.22 -12.84 -10.80
C ASP A 258 -12.51 -11.76 -9.72
N ASP A 259 -13.60 -11.90 -8.98
CA ASP A 259 -13.97 -11.02 -7.88
C ASP A 259 -13.28 -11.44 -6.58
N LEU A 260 -12.22 -10.73 -6.21
CA LEU A 260 -11.48 -10.93 -4.98
C LEU A 260 -12.18 -10.37 -3.73
N THR A 261 -13.37 -9.77 -3.83
CA THR A 261 -14.05 -9.10 -2.69
C THR A 261 -14.16 -9.99 -1.45
N ALA A 262 -14.53 -11.27 -1.61
CA ALA A 262 -14.60 -12.21 -0.50
C ALA A 262 -13.23 -12.51 0.12
N PHE A 263 -12.18 -12.61 -0.71
CA PHE A 263 -10.81 -12.80 -0.27
C PHE A 263 -10.29 -11.55 0.47
N TYR A 264 -10.57 -10.36 -0.05
CA TYR A 264 -10.26 -9.08 0.60
C TYR A 264 -10.96 -8.91 1.95
N ASN A 265 -12.15 -9.48 2.12
CA ASN A 265 -12.87 -9.43 3.39
C ASN A 265 -12.49 -10.54 4.39
N THR A 266 -11.64 -11.47 3.98
CA THR A 266 -11.20 -12.58 4.84
C THR A 266 -10.16 -12.09 5.86
N HIS A 267 -10.27 -12.58 7.10
CA HIS A 267 -9.32 -12.27 8.18
C HIS A 267 -7.91 -12.79 7.81
N PRO A 268 -6.82 -12.04 8.08
CA PRO A 268 -5.47 -12.47 7.68
C PRO A 268 -4.98 -13.69 8.42
N ILE A 269 -5.22 -13.74 9.73
CA ILE A 269 -4.79 -14.83 10.60
C ILE A 269 -5.86 -15.94 10.64
N GLY A 270 -5.41 -17.19 10.68
CA GLY A 270 -6.25 -18.37 10.89
C GLY A 270 -6.05 -19.41 9.78
N LYS A 271 -6.54 -20.64 10.01
CA LYS A 271 -6.35 -21.76 9.07
C LYS A 271 -6.87 -21.47 7.65
N LYS A 272 -7.98 -20.71 7.56
CA LYS A 272 -8.55 -20.21 6.31
C LYS A 272 -8.42 -18.68 6.19
N GLY A 273 -7.38 -18.11 6.80
CA GLY A 273 -7.07 -16.68 6.68
C GLY A 273 -6.24 -16.40 5.43
N THR A 274 -6.24 -15.16 4.96
CA THR A 274 -5.49 -14.78 3.73
C THR A 274 -4.00 -15.08 3.85
N CYS A 275 -3.36 -14.86 5.01
CA CYS A 275 -1.95 -15.20 5.21
C CYS A 275 -1.67 -16.69 5.02
N SER A 276 -2.61 -17.59 5.33
CA SER A 276 -2.42 -19.04 5.13
C SER A 276 -2.39 -19.40 3.64
N TYR A 277 -3.27 -18.80 2.84
CA TYR A 277 -3.28 -19.00 1.38
C TYR A 277 -2.04 -18.37 0.73
N LEU A 278 -1.67 -17.16 1.12
CA LEU A 278 -0.45 -16.50 0.66
C LEU A 278 0.80 -17.31 1.03
N SER A 279 0.89 -17.82 2.27
CA SER A 279 2.03 -18.64 2.71
C SER A 279 2.14 -19.91 1.89
N LYS A 280 1.01 -20.57 1.60
CA LYS A 280 0.99 -21.79 0.78
C LYS A 280 1.50 -21.51 -0.64
N ALA A 281 1.01 -20.45 -1.28
CA ALA A 281 1.47 -20.06 -2.62
C ALA A 281 2.97 -19.73 -2.66
N VAL A 282 3.48 -19.02 -1.65
CA VAL A 282 4.92 -18.70 -1.53
C VAL A 282 5.77 -19.95 -1.33
N ILE A 283 5.36 -20.87 -0.45
CA ILE A 283 6.09 -22.12 -0.21
C ILE A 283 6.13 -22.97 -1.48
N THR A 284 4.99 -23.12 -2.17
CA THR A 284 4.96 -23.84 -3.45
C THR A 284 5.94 -23.22 -4.46
N LEU A 285 5.96 -21.90 -4.58
CA LEU A 285 6.88 -21.20 -5.49
C LEU A 285 8.36 -21.44 -5.15
N LEU A 286 8.72 -21.39 -3.86
CA LEU A 286 10.10 -21.65 -3.40
C LEU A 286 10.54 -23.10 -3.70
N LEU A 287 9.65 -24.07 -3.47
CA LEU A 287 9.95 -25.49 -3.66
C LEU A 287 9.96 -25.93 -5.13
N GLU A 288 9.10 -25.34 -5.98
CA GLU A 288 9.13 -25.59 -7.43
C GLU A 288 10.45 -25.17 -8.07
N GLY A 289 11.08 -24.15 -7.48
CA GLY A 289 12.45 -23.79 -7.81
C GLY A 289 13.39 -24.96 -7.53
N GLU A 290 13.49 -25.40 -6.27
CA GLU A 290 14.43 -26.45 -5.86
C GLU A 290 14.32 -27.73 -6.71
N MET A 291 13.12 -28.15 -7.10
CA MET A 291 12.94 -29.34 -7.94
C MET A 291 13.52 -29.21 -9.36
N LYS A 292 13.73 -28.00 -9.88
CA LYS A 292 14.37 -27.79 -11.19
C LYS A 292 15.90 -27.74 -11.12
N ALA A 293 16.48 -27.79 -9.91
CA ALA A 293 17.92 -27.77 -9.70
C ALA A 293 18.52 -29.19 -9.52
N SER A 294 18.41 -30.07 -10.52
CA SER A 294 19.42 -31.10 -10.84
C SER A 294 19.04 -31.89 -12.12
N ASN A 295 19.53 -31.45 -13.29
CA ASN A 295 19.73 -32.38 -14.41
C ASN A 295 21.09 -33.11 -14.32
N ASP A 296 21.85 -32.84 -13.25
CA ASP A 296 23.13 -33.48 -12.92
C ASP A 296 23.05 -34.20 -11.56
N ASP A 297 21.99 -34.98 -11.32
CA ASP A 297 21.96 -35.94 -10.21
C ASP A 297 22.44 -37.31 -10.72
N PRO A 298 23.67 -37.76 -10.39
CA PRO A 298 24.15 -39.11 -10.76
C PRO A 298 23.57 -40.20 -9.85
N CYS A 299 22.54 -39.92 -9.05
CA CYS A 299 21.94 -40.89 -8.14
C CYS A 299 20.84 -41.72 -8.80
N THR A 300 21.19 -42.48 -9.83
CA THR A 300 20.44 -43.70 -10.15
C THR A 300 20.81 -44.79 -9.15
N ILE A 301 19.90 -45.06 -8.20
CA ILE A 301 19.98 -46.25 -7.36
C ILE A 301 19.80 -47.46 -8.29
N SER A 302 20.84 -48.29 -8.38
CA SER A 302 20.83 -49.57 -9.09
C SER A 302 20.15 -50.67 -8.27
#